data_AF-A0A1H6G6H1-F1
#
_entry.id   AF-A0A1H6G6H1-F1
#
_cell.length_a   1.000
_cell.length_b   1.000
_cell.length_c   1.000
_cell.angle_alpha   90.00
_cell.angle_beta   90.00
_cell.angle_gamma   90.00
#
_symmetry.space_group_name_H-M   'P 1'
#
loop_
_entity.id
_entity.type
_entity.pdbx_description
1 polymer ?
#
loop_
_entity_poly.entity_id
_entity_poly.type
_entity_poly.pdbx_seq_one_letter_code
_entity_poly.pdbx_strand_id
1 'polypeptide(L)'
;MFQPLTKPDLGAASADAQIYCRPTCFVDRPHELDDDCLRIADTMVWFAAWHISLRDGPTVESTIVPVSEWAGWIAAMPDRLAQSALAQRDGVLRPRGNLQLGERTIRLGEPQLMGILNVTPDSFSDGGKHVDVAAAVEAGFAMGAAGAAILDVGGESSRPGAPLVWEGDEIKRIEGVVSALARGGVAVSIDTRKAAVMEAALAAGARIVNDISALRYDDRAMEVVVHAGCPVVLMHAPSAKSDPHEGGDYRHVLFDVYDMLAERVAACVAAGVDRSRIIVDPGLGFGKGVGDNLALINGLALFHTLGCPILFGASRKRMIGALDNEAPADQRLGGTVALHYQAATQGAQLLRVHDIAENRQAIRVWRGLRDAALTG
;
A
#
# COMPACT_ATOMS: atom_id res chain seq x y z
N MET A 1 12.00 -15.80 25.71
CA MET A 1 10.71 -15.95 26.41
C MET A 1 9.91 -14.71 26.08
N PHE A 2 8.68 -14.84 25.58
CA PHE A 2 7.83 -13.68 25.30
C PHE A 2 7.54 -12.97 26.62
N GLN A 3 7.91 -11.69 26.74
CA GLN A 3 7.51 -10.85 27.87
C GLN A 3 6.27 -10.04 27.44
N PRO A 4 5.11 -10.32 28.06
CA PRO A 4 3.89 -9.60 27.73
C PRO A 4 3.99 -8.17 28.26
N LEU A 5 3.61 -7.19 27.43
CA LEU A 5 3.54 -5.79 27.83
C LEU A 5 2.45 -5.61 28.91
N THR A 6 2.80 -4.97 30.01
CA THR A 6 1.85 -4.62 31.09
C THR A 6 1.66 -3.10 31.19
N LYS A 7 0.62 -2.66 31.90
CA LYS A 7 0.38 -1.22 32.16
C LYS A 7 1.56 -0.56 32.92
N PRO A 8 2.14 -1.19 33.96
CA PRO A 8 3.35 -0.68 34.60
C PRO A 8 4.53 -0.43 33.63
N ASP A 9 4.75 -1.33 32.66
CA ASP A 9 5.86 -1.20 31.71
C ASP A 9 5.71 0.08 30.85
N LEU A 10 4.48 0.44 30.48
CA LEU A 10 4.19 1.69 29.76
C LEU A 10 4.60 2.93 30.57
N GLY A 11 4.33 2.93 31.88
CA GLY A 11 4.70 4.02 32.77
C GLY A 11 6.22 4.16 32.98
N ALA A 12 6.97 3.08 32.78
CA ALA A 12 8.43 3.03 32.90
C ALA A 12 9.18 3.27 31.58
N ALA A 13 8.46 3.43 30.46
CA ALA A 13 9.05 3.55 29.12
C ALA A 13 10.00 4.75 28.99
N SER A 14 11.17 4.53 28.40
CA SER A 14 12.19 5.57 28.19
C SER A 14 11.68 6.71 27.29
N ALA A 15 12.34 7.87 27.31
CA ALA A 15 11.92 9.03 26.51
C ALA A 15 11.82 8.75 24.99
N ASP A 16 12.64 7.84 24.49
CA ASP A 16 12.74 7.48 23.07
C ASP A 16 11.83 6.31 22.68
N ALA A 17 11.14 5.69 23.64
CA ALA A 17 10.28 4.55 23.36
C ALA A 17 9.12 4.92 22.41
N GLN A 18 8.68 4.00 21.56
CA GLN A 18 7.59 4.21 20.62
C GLN A 18 6.48 3.19 20.81
N ILE A 19 5.25 3.60 20.55
CA ILE A 19 4.06 2.76 20.67
C ILE A 19 3.46 2.51 19.29
N TYR A 20 2.99 1.29 19.04
CA TYR A 20 2.33 0.89 17.80
C TYR A 20 1.01 0.20 18.15
N CYS A 21 -0.10 0.72 17.64
CA CYS A 21 -1.45 0.27 17.96
C CYS A 21 -2.10 -0.35 16.72
N ARG A 22 -1.86 -1.64 16.49
CA ARG A 22 -2.39 -2.35 15.31
C ARG A 22 -3.80 -2.90 15.58
N PRO A 23 -4.81 -2.62 14.73
CA PRO A 23 -6.09 -3.33 14.77
C PRO A 23 -5.92 -4.85 14.65
N THR A 24 -6.57 -5.62 15.52
CA THR A 24 -6.51 -7.09 15.54
C THR A 24 -7.84 -7.69 16.02
N CYS A 25 -7.96 -9.02 16.00
CA CYS A 25 -9.22 -9.71 16.32
C CYS A 25 -10.35 -9.19 15.44
N PHE A 26 -10.18 -9.34 14.12
CA PHE A 26 -11.18 -8.95 13.13
C PHE A 26 -12.48 -9.72 13.33
N VAL A 27 -13.60 -9.02 13.20
CA VAL A 27 -14.94 -9.56 13.45
C VAL A 27 -15.81 -9.43 12.21
N ASP A 28 -16.59 -10.48 11.97
CA ASP A 28 -17.49 -10.53 10.81
C ASP A 28 -18.87 -9.95 11.15
N ARG A 29 -19.31 -10.09 12.42
CA ARG A 29 -20.63 -9.67 12.93
C ARG A 29 -20.47 -8.59 14.01
N PRO A 30 -20.18 -7.32 13.64
CA PRO A 30 -19.91 -6.26 14.61
C PRO A 30 -21.11 -5.94 15.52
N HIS A 31 -22.35 -6.19 15.07
CA HIS A 31 -23.56 -5.99 15.87
C HIS A 31 -23.70 -6.95 17.05
N GLU A 32 -22.90 -8.02 17.13
CA GLU A 32 -22.86 -8.91 18.31
C GLU A 32 -21.98 -8.34 19.43
N LEU A 33 -21.20 -7.30 19.16
CA LEU A 33 -20.25 -6.67 20.10
C LEU A 33 -20.64 -5.24 20.49
N ASP A 34 -21.70 -4.67 19.93
CA ASP A 34 -22.11 -3.28 20.16
C ASP A 34 -20.92 -2.30 20.08
N ASP A 35 -20.64 -1.59 21.18
CA ASP A 35 -19.56 -0.59 21.29
C ASP A 35 -18.17 -1.21 21.57
N ASP A 36 -18.07 -2.54 21.73
CA ASP A 36 -16.81 -3.28 21.98
C ASP A 36 -16.06 -3.64 20.68
N CYS A 37 -16.44 -3.03 19.55
CA CYS A 37 -15.70 -3.13 18.31
C CYS A 37 -15.58 -1.76 17.60
N LEU A 38 -14.59 -1.64 16.73
CA LEU A 38 -14.37 -0.47 15.89
C LEU A 38 -14.27 -0.87 14.43
N ARG A 39 -14.63 0.05 13.54
CA ARG A 39 -14.52 -0.10 12.09
C ARG A 39 -13.22 0.51 11.59
N ILE A 40 -12.53 -0.15 10.66
CA ILE A 40 -11.43 0.48 9.92
C ILE A 40 -12.03 1.44 8.91
N ALA A 41 -11.81 2.74 9.12
CA ALA A 41 -12.28 3.83 8.27
C ALA A 41 -13.76 3.64 7.87
N ASP A 42 -14.05 3.77 6.58
CA ASP A 42 -15.33 3.50 5.94
C ASP A 42 -15.34 2.14 5.21
N THR A 43 -14.53 1.17 5.63
CA THR A 43 -14.44 -0.18 5.02
C THR A 43 -15.46 -1.18 5.58
N MET A 44 -15.52 -2.39 5.04
CA MET A 44 -16.31 -3.51 5.60
C MET A 44 -15.54 -4.36 6.63
N VAL A 45 -14.53 -3.77 7.30
CA VAL A 45 -13.67 -4.50 8.24
C VAL A 45 -13.80 -3.88 9.63
N TRP A 46 -14.18 -4.72 10.60
CA TRP A 46 -14.29 -4.38 12.01
C TRP A 46 -13.30 -5.20 12.84
N PHE A 47 -12.91 -4.67 13.99
CA PHE A 47 -11.95 -5.29 14.90
C PHE A 47 -12.35 -5.06 16.36
N ALA A 48 -12.07 -6.02 17.22
CA ALA A 48 -12.47 -6.01 18.63
C ALA A 48 -11.31 -5.73 19.60
N ALA A 49 -10.07 -5.70 19.11
CA ALA A 49 -8.90 -5.45 19.96
C ALA A 49 -7.76 -4.73 19.24
N TRP A 50 -6.87 -4.15 20.02
CA TRP A 50 -5.61 -3.55 19.60
C TRP A 50 -4.46 -4.45 20.00
N HIS A 51 -3.60 -4.79 19.05
CA HIS A 51 -2.28 -5.33 19.36
C HIS A 51 -1.36 -4.14 19.62
N ILE A 52 -1.13 -3.84 20.90
CA ILE A 52 -0.29 -2.74 21.34
C ILE A 52 1.14 -3.26 21.51
N SER A 53 2.09 -2.62 20.83
CA SER A 53 3.50 -2.92 20.93
C SER A 53 4.29 -1.70 21.41
N LEU A 54 5.08 -1.87 22.46
CA LEU A 54 6.05 -0.88 22.94
C LEU A 54 7.43 -1.28 22.43
N ARG A 55 8.09 -0.39 21.68
CA ARG A 55 9.50 -0.52 21.31
C ARG A 55 10.32 0.43 22.18
N ASP A 56 11.21 -0.12 23.00
CA ASP A 56 12.11 0.67 23.85
C ASP A 56 13.56 0.18 23.65
N GLY A 57 14.34 0.94 22.88
CA GLY A 57 15.65 0.48 22.43
C GLY A 57 15.56 -0.82 21.59
N PRO A 58 16.25 -1.92 21.98
CA PRO A 58 16.20 -3.18 21.25
C PRO A 58 15.02 -4.07 21.65
N THR A 59 14.27 -3.73 22.70
CA THR A 59 13.17 -4.57 23.19
C THR A 59 11.87 -4.19 22.52
N VAL A 60 11.07 -5.22 22.23
CA VAL A 60 9.69 -5.08 21.79
C VAL A 60 8.83 -5.96 22.69
N GLU A 61 7.94 -5.33 23.44
CA GLU A 61 6.95 -6.00 24.27
C GLU A 61 5.57 -5.72 23.69
N SER A 62 4.65 -6.69 23.81
CA SER A 62 3.33 -6.53 23.20
C SER A 62 2.22 -7.18 24.02
N THR A 63 1.01 -6.70 23.79
CA THR A 63 -0.20 -7.20 24.42
C THR A 63 -1.42 -6.97 23.51
N ILE A 64 -2.48 -7.74 23.74
CA ILE A 64 -3.76 -7.56 23.06
C ILE A 64 -4.71 -6.88 24.04
N VAL A 65 -5.26 -5.74 23.63
CA VAL A 65 -6.12 -4.88 24.45
C VAL A 65 -7.50 -4.80 23.79
N PRO A 66 -8.56 -5.31 24.41
CA PRO A 66 -9.92 -5.12 23.91
C PRO A 66 -10.25 -3.64 23.66
N VAL A 67 -11.09 -3.35 22.67
CA VAL A 67 -11.54 -1.97 22.38
C VAL A 67 -12.14 -1.30 23.62
N SER A 68 -12.90 -2.05 24.42
CA SER A 68 -13.51 -1.59 25.68
C SER A 68 -12.49 -1.17 26.74
N GLU A 69 -11.29 -1.74 26.72
CA GLU A 69 -10.22 -1.43 27.67
C GLU A 69 -9.30 -0.29 27.23
N TRP A 70 -9.45 0.21 26.00
CA TRP A 70 -8.56 1.21 25.39
C TRP A 70 -8.30 2.41 26.32
N ALA A 71 -9.37 3.00 26.89
CA ALA A 71 -9.25 4.19 27.73
C ALA A 71 -8.36 3.96 28.97
N GLY A 72 -8.48 2.78 29.59
CA GLY A 72 -7.68 2.41 30.75
C GLY A 72 -6.21 2.15 30.42
N TRP A 73 -5.89 1.79 29.17
CA TRP A 73 -4.52 1.66 28.69
C TRP A 73 -3.92 3.01 28.32
N ILE A 74 -4.68 3.91 27.69
CA ILE A 74 -4.24 5.29 27.42
C ILE A 74 -3.92 6.03 28.73
N ALA A 75 -4.76 5.88 29.76
CA ALA A 75 -4.53 6.53 31.06
C ALA A 75 -3.26 6.03 31.79
N ALA A 76 -2.73 4.87 31.42
CA ALA A 76 -1.50 4.32 32.00
C ALA A 76 -0.23 4.73 31.23
N MET A 77 -0.39 5.33 30.04
CA MET A 77 0.73 5.78 29.21
C MET A 77 1.22 7.17 29.65
N PRO A 78 2.54 7.44 29.56
CA PRO A 78 3.04 8.80 29.55
C PRO A 78 2.40 9.62 28.43
N ASP A 79 2.20 10.93 28.64
CA ASP A 79 1.46 11.81 27.71
C ASP A 79 1.88 11.67 26.24
N ARG A 80 3.18 11.56 25.97
CA ARG A 80 3.72 11.38 24.60
C ARG A 80 3.21 10.11 23.93
N LEU A 81 3.17 8.99 24.66
CA LEU A 81 2.72 7.70 24.14
C LEU A 81 1.19 7.68 24.03
N ALA A 82 0.49 8.27 25.01
CA ALA A 82 -0.96 8.44 24.96
C ALA A 82 -1.39 9.26 23.73
N GLN A 83 -0.73 10.39 23.46
CA GLN A 83 -1.01 11.23 22.29
C GLN A 83 -0.72 10.49 20.99
N SER A 84 0.39 9.76 20.89
CA SER A 84 0.71 8.93 19.73
C SER A 84 -0.35 7.83 19.49
N ALA A 85 -0.75 7.12 20.55
CA ALA A 85 -1.76 6.07 20.46
C ALA A 85 -3.14 6.62 20.06
N LEU A 86 -3.54 7.78 20.58
CA LEU A 86 -4.78 8.47 20.19
C LEU A 86 -4.73 8.90 18.72
N ALA A 87 -3.63 9.51 18.26
CA ALA A 87 -3.47 9.87 16.86
C ALA A 87 -3.51 8.65 15.92
N GLN A 88 -2.92 7.52 16.35
CA GLN A 88 -3.00 6.26 15.62
C GLN A 88 -4.44 5.73 15.53
N ARG A 89 -5.20 5.77 16.64
CA ARG A 89 -6.62 5.43 16.65
C ARG A 89 -7.42 6.32 15.69
N ASP A 90 -7.20 7.63 15.74
CA ASP A 90 -7.86 8.57 14.83
C ASP A 90 -7.52 8.29 13.35
N GLY A 91 -6.28 7.89 13.06
CA GLY A 91 -5.85 7.45 11.75
C GLY A 91 -6.63 6.22 11.25
N VAL A 92 -6.83 5.22 12.12
CA VAL A 92 -7.62 4.02 11.79
C VAL A 92 -9.08 4.38 11.51
N LEU A 93 -9.68 5.30 12.29
CA LEU A 93 -11.09 5.67 12.16
C LEU A 93 -11.36 6.68 11.02
N ARG A 94 -10.34 7.37 10.52
CA ARG A 94 -10.49 8.37 9.45
C ARG A 94 -11.06 7.72 8.17
N PRO A 95 -12.18 8.20 7.62
CA PRO A 95 -12.69 7.73 6.33
C PRO A 95 -11.66 7.88 5.21
N ARG A 96 -11.58 6.90 4.30
CA ARG A 96 -10.75 6.97 3.09
C ARG A 96 -11.50 7.64 1.95
N GLY A 97 -12.83 7.55 1.92
CA GLY A 97 -13.66 8.25 0.95
C GLY A 97 -13.46 7.76 -0.48
N ASN A 98 -13.42 8.69 -1.43
CA ASN A 98 -13.34 8.39 -2.85
C ASN A 98 -12.17 9.13 -3.51
N LEU A 99 -11.53 8.50 -4.50
CA LEU A 99 -10.60 9.17 -5.41
C LEU A 99 -11.35 9.59 -6.68
N GLN A 100 -11.35 10.90 -6.97
CA GLN A 100 -11.83 11.40 -8.25
C GLN A 100 -10.67 11.41 -9.26
N LEU A 101 -10.71 10.51 -10.24
CA LEU A 101 -9.66 10.29 -11.23
C LEU A 101 -10.19 10.56 -12.64
N GLY A 102 -10.27 11.85 -13.01
CA GLY A 102 -10.92 12.27 -14.25
C GLY A 102 -12.44 12.08 -14.15
N GLU A 103 -13.03 11.32 -15.08
CA GLU A 103 -14.47 10.99 -15.07
C GLU A 103 -14.80 9.83 -14.12
N ARG A 104 -13.80 9.11 -13.59
CA ARG A 104 -13.99 7.95 -12.73
C ARG A 104 -13.94 8.33 -11.25
N THR A 105 -14.91 7.84 -10.49
CA THR A 105 -14.88 7.89 -9.03
C THR A 105 -14.54 6.50 -8.49
N ILE A 106 -13.41 6.36 -7.82
CA ILE A 106 -12.96 5.12 -7.20
C ILE A 106 -13.31 5.14 -5.71
N ARG A 107 -14.14 4.20 -5.26
CA ARG A 107 -14.62 4.14 -3.87
C ARG A 107 -13.66 3.31 -3.02
N LEU A 108 -13.06 3.91 -2.00
CA LEU A 108 -12.07 3.25 -1.14
C LEU A 108 -12.67 2.57 0.10
N GLY A 109 -14.00 2.54 0.22
CA GLY A 109 -14.72 1.74 1.22
C GLY A 109 -14.72 0.23 0.92
N GLU A 110 -14.22 -0.19 -0.24
CA GLU A 110 -14.04 -1.58 -0.63
C GLU A 110 -12.72 -1.76 -1.39
N PRO A 111 -12.13 -2.96 -1.41
CA PRO A 111 -10.88 -3.21 -2.13
C PRO A 111 -11.07 -3.01 -3.65
N GLN A 112 -10.19 -2.22 -4.25
CA GLN A 112 -10.16 -1.93 -5.67
C GLN A 112 -8.93 -2.57 -6.32
N LEU A 113 -9.11 -3.09 -7.53
CA LEU A 113 -8.02 -3.70 -8.29
C LEU A 113 -7.27 -2.65 -9.10
N MET A 114 -5.95 -2.65 -8.97
CA MET A 114 -5.03 -1.85 -9.77
C MET A 114 -4.22 -2.78 -10.68
N GLY A 115 -4.44 -2.68 -11.99
CA GLY A 115 -3.80 -3.53 -12.99
C GLY A 115 -2.40 -3.07 -13.34
N ILE A 116 -1.41 -3.95 -13.28
CA ILE A 116 -0.02 -3.67 -13.63
C ILE A 116 0.16 -3.75 -15.15
N LEU A 117 0.46 -2.62 -15.80
CA LEU A 117 0.77 -2.53 -17.22
C LEU A 117 2.22 -2.07 -17.43
N ASN A 118 3.13 -3.03 -17.57
CA ASN A 118 4.56 -2.76 -17.81
C ASN A 118 4.81 -2.47 -19.29
N VAL A 119 5.13 -1.24 -19.64
CA VAL A 119 5.38 -0.77 -21.01
C VAL A 119 6.87 -0.81 -21.30
N THR A 120 7.44 -2.01 -21.25
CA THR A 120 8.84 -2.28 -21.58
C THR A 120 8.95 -3.06 -22.90
N PRO A 121 10.06 -2.94 -23.65
CA PRO A 121 10.24 -3.71 -24.90
C PRO A 121 10.02 -5.21 -24.72
N ASP A 122 10.48 -5.79 -23.61
CA ASP A 122 10.31 -7.22 -23.34
C ASP A 122 8.84 -7.66 -23.15
N SER A 123 7.95 -6.72 -22.82
CA SER A 123 6.53 -7.00 -22.54
C SER A 123 5.65 -6.88 -23.78
N PHE A 124 6.03 -6.04 -24.75
CA PHE A 124 5.21 -5.65 -25.90
C PHE A 124 6.03 -5.48 -27.19
N SER A 125 7.01 -6.35 -27.43
CA SER A 125 7.74 -6.41 -28.70
C SER A 125 7.70 -7.81 -29.29
N ASP A 126 7.60 -7.87 -30.62
CA ASP A 126 7.83 -9.09 -31.40
C ASP A 126 9.34 -9.39 -31.56
N GLY A 127 10.16 -9.09 -30.53
CA GLY A 127 11.63 -9.20 -30.58
C GLY A 127 12.35 -7.94 -31.09
N GLY A 128 11.66 -6.80 -31.15
CA GLY A 128 12.23 -5.49 -31.50
C GLY A 128 12.59 -4.62 -30.28
N LYS A 129 13.38 -3.55 -30.47
CA LYS A 129 13.74 -2.58 -29.40
C LYS A 129 12.63 -1.57 -29.06
N HIS A 130 11.47 -1.66 -29.72
CA HIS A 130 10.38 -0.68 -29.61
C HIS A 130 9.14 -1.33 -28.99
N VAL A 131 8.43 -0.55 -28.18
CA VAL A 131 7.14 -0.92 -27.60
C VAL A 131 6.06 -0.75 -28.67
N ASP A 132 5.23 -1.77 -28.86
CA ASP A 132 3.96 -1.61 -29.58
C ASP A 132 2.93 -0.92 -28.68
N VAL A 133 2.72 0.38 -28.93
CA VAL A 133 1.75 1.21 -28.20
C VAL A 133 0.33 0.67 -28.37
N ALA A 134 -0.04 0.16 -29.55
CA ALA A 134 -1.39 -0.35 -29.80
C ALA A 134 -1.64 -1.60 -28.96
N ALA A 135 -0.70 -2.54 -28.95
CA ALA A 135 -0.78 -3.75 -28.11
C ALA A 135 -0.87 -3.42 -26.61
N ALA A 136 -0.08 -2.46 -26.13
CA ALA A 136 -0.13 -2.03 -24.72
C ALA A 136 -1.49 -1.39 -24.36
N VAL A 137 -2.06 -0.59 -25.26
CA VAL A 137 -3.38 0.02 -25.08
C VAL A 137 -4.50 -1.03 -25.09
N GLU A 138 -4.46 -1.99 -26.03
CA GLU A 138 -5.40 -3.11 -26.06
C GLU A 138 -5.34 -3.95 -24.78
N ALA A 139 -4.14 -4.26 -24.30
CA ALA A 139 -3.95 -4.95 -23.02
C ALA A 139 -4.53 -4.16 -21.84
N GLY A 140 -4.34 -2.84 -21.82
CA GLY A 140 -4.93 -1.97 -20.82
C GLY A 140 -6.46 -2.00 -20.83
N PHE A 141 -7.08 -1.86 -22.00
CA PHE A 141 -8.55 -1.97 -22.12
C PHE A 141 -9.06 -3.36 -21.72
N ALA A 142 -8.33 -4.43 -22.05
CA ALA A 142 -8.67 -5.78 -21.62
C ALA A 142 -8.63 -5.93 -20.08
N MET A 143 -7.63 -5.36 -19.41
CA MET A 143 -7.58 -5.31 -17.94
C MET A 143 -8.75 -4.53 -17.34
N GLY A 144 -9.11 -3.38 -17.94
CA GLY A 144 -10.29 -2.61 -17.55
C GLY A 144 -11.58 -3.42 -17.68
N ALA A 145 -11.77 -4.12 -18.80
CA ALA A 145 -12.91 -5.01 -19.03
C ALA A 145 -12.93 -6.21 -18.06
N ALA A 146 -11.76 -6.72 -17.68
CA ALA A 146 -11.61 -7.76 -16.67
C ALA A 146 -11.94 -7.27 -15.25
N GLY A 147 -12.00 -5.95 -15.03
CA GLY A 147 -12.45 -5.29 -13.81
C GLY A 147 -11.38 -4.54 -13.02
N ALA A 148 -10.28 -4.15 -13.67
CA ALA A 148 -9.34 -3.20 -13.09
C ALA A 148 -10.02 -1.83 -12.91
N ALA A 149 -9.99 -1.29 -11.70
CA ALA A 149 -10.53 0.03 -11.40
C ALA A 149 -9.54 1.13 -11.80
N ILE A 150 -8.25 0.83 -11.69
CA ILE A 150 -7.11 1.70 -12.03
C ILE A 150 -6.12 0.86 -12.84
N LEU A 151 -5.45 1.45 -13.83
CA LEU A 151 -4.28 0.87 -14.47
C LEU A 151 -3.03 1.62 -14.04
N ASP A 152 -2.00 0.88 -13.66
CA ASP A 152 -0.70 1.39 -13.26
C ASP A 152 0.32 1.13 -14.37
N VAL A 153 0.73 2.21 -15.04
CA VAL A 153 1.57 2.17 -16.24
C VAL A 153 3.00 2.44 -15.83
N GLY A 154 3.93 1.53 -16.14
CA GLY A 154 5.36 1.70 -15.83
C GLY A 154 6.24 1.54 -17.06
N GLY A 155 7.13 2.51 -17.33
CA GLY A 155 8.07 2.48 -18.47
C GLY A 155 9.47 1.95 -18.13
N GLU A 156 9.78 1.84 -16.84
CA GLU A 156 11.03 1.35 -16.27
C GLU A 156 10.79 0.10 -15.42
N SER A 157 11.66 -0.91 -15.53
CA SER A 157 11.60 -2.10 -14.68
C SER A 157 12.24 -1.78 -13.33
N SER A 158 11.49 -1.97 -12.25
CA SER A 158 12.00 -1.86 -10.87
C SER A 158 12.54 -3.18 -10.31
N ARG A 159 12.79 -4.18 -11.17
CA ARG A 159 13.30 -5.50 -10.73
C ARG A 159 14.77 -5.39 -10.31
N PRO A 160 15.25 -6.23 -9.38
CA PRO A 160 16.66 -6.26 -9.00
C PRO A 160 17.58 -6.38 -10.21
N GLY A 161 18.57 -5.48 -10.32
CA GLY A 161 19.55 -5.47 -11.40
C GLY A 161 19.07 -4.90 -12.75
N ALA A 162 17.85 -4.34 -12.82
CA ALA A 162 17.39 -3.68 -14.04
C ALA A 162 18.19 -2.40 -14.33
N PRO A 163 18.57 -2.13 -15.60
CA PRO A 163 19.28 -0.91 -15.96
C PRO A 163 18.37 0.31 -15.84
N LEU A 164 18.94 1.45 -15.44
CA LEU A 164 18.25 2.73 -15.46
C LEU A 164 17.91 3.11 -16.91
N VAL A 165 16.70 3.62 -17.11
CA VAL A 165 16.24 4.16 -18.39
C VAL A 165 16.39 5.68 -18.37
N TRP A 166 16.89 6.29 -19.44
CA TRP A 166 16.89 7.75 -19.53
C TRP A 166 15.44 8.27 -19.57
N GLU A 167 15.15 9.35 -18.84
CA GLU A 167 13.79 9.87 -18.65
C GLU A 167 13.05 10.14 -19.97
N GLY A 168 13.72 10.66 -21.00
CA GLY A 168 13.08 10.89 -22.29
C GLY A 168 12.77 9.60 -23.08
N ASP A 169 13.49 8.50 -22.82
CA ASP A 169 13.14 7.19 -23.39
C ASP A 169 11.97 6.55 -22.63
N GLU A 170 11.89 6.76 -21.32
CA GLU A 170 10.75 6.33 -20.51
C GLU A 170 9.47 7.09 -20.93
N ILE A 171 9.56 8.42 -21.10
CA ILE A 171 8.45 9.26 -21.59
C ILE A 171 7.94 8.76 -22.94
N LYS A 172 8.82 8.51 -23.91
CA LYS A 172 8.43 7.99 -25.24
C LYS A 172 7.69 6.66 -25.17
N ARG A 173 7.99 5.81 -24.17
CA ARG A 173 7.29 4.53 -23.99
C ARG A 173 5.88 4.71 -23.45
N ILE A 174 5.72 5.59 -22.46
CA ILE A 174 4.47 5.69 -21.69
C ILE A 174 3.48 6.71 -22.24
N GLU A 175 3.92 7.80 -22.87
CA GLU A 175 3.06 8.96 -23.20
C GLU A 175 1.88 8.57 -24.11
N GLY A 176 2.14 7.82 -25.19
CA GLY A 176 1.10 7.37 -26.10
C GLY A 176 0.10 6.40 -25.46
N VAL A 177 0.58 5.52 -24.59
CA VAL A 177 -0.25 4.55 -23.86
C VAL A 177 -1.13 5.26 -22.84
N VAL A 178 -0.55 6.13 -22.01
CA VAL A 178 -1.27 6.92 -21.00
C VAL A 178 -2.35 7.79 -21.66
N SER A 179 -2.00 8.50 -22.74
CA SER A 179 -2.92 9.37 -23.46
C SER A 179 -4.11 8.60 -24.04
N ALA A 180 -3.86 7.48 -24.71
CA ALA A 180 -4.93 6.65 -25.29
C ALA A 180 -5.85 6.06 -24.22
N LEU A 181 -5.30 5.52 -23.13
CA LEU A 181 -6.09 4.94 -22.04
C LEU A 181 -6.92 6.01 -21.31
N ALA A 182 -6.32 7.16 -20.99
CA ALA A 182 -7.01 8.26 -20.32
C ALA A 182 -8.16 8.82 -21.19
N ARG A 183 -7.95 9.00 -22.49
CA ARG A 183 -9.01 9.39 -23.44
C ARG A 183 -10.11 8.34 -23.59
N GLY A 184 -9.77 7.06 -23.38
CA GLY A 184 -10.74 5.96 -23.28
C GLY A 184 -11.51 5.90 -21.96
N GLY A 185 -11.32 6.87 -21.05
CA GLY A 185 -12.01 6.95 -19.77
C GLY A 185 -11.45 6.00 -18.70
N VAL A 186 -10.21 5.50 -18.86
CA VAL A 186 -9.53 4.68 -17.86
C VAL A 186 -8.88 5.59 -16.81
N ALA A 187 -8.98 5.22 -15.53
CA ALA A 187 -8.20 5.85 -14.48
C ALA A 187 -6.75 5.34 -14.52
N VAL A 188 -5.81 6.23 -14.83
CA VAL A 188 -4.40 5.87 -15.03
C VAL A 188 -3.53 6.40 -13.89
N SER A 189 -2.71 5.51 -13.34
CA SER A 189 -1.57 5.79 -12.47
C SER A 189 -0.27 5.65 -13.26
N ILE A 190 0.71 6.50 -12.96
CA ILE A 190 2.07 6.40 -13.51
C ILE A 190 3.03 5.83 -12.45
N ASP A 191 3.62 4.67 -12.72
CA ASP A 191 4.68 4.05 -11.90
C ASP A 191 6.03 4.64 -12.32
N THR A 192 6.47 5.68 -11.61
CA THR A 192 7.76 6.33 -11.85
C THR A 192 8.26 7.08 -10.63
N ARG A 193 9.57 7.27 -10.57
CA ARG A 193 10.30 8.02 -9.53
C ARG A 193 10.95 9.31 -10.04
N LYS A 194 10.79 9.62 -11.33
CA LYS A 194 11.45 10.74 -12.02
C LYS A 194 10.45 11.86 -12.27
N ALA A 195 10.76 13.07 -11.84
CA ALA A 195 9.84 14.20 -11.92
C ALA A 195 9.45 14.54 -13.37
N ALA A 196 10.41 14.47 -14.31
CA ALA A 196 10.13 14.72 -15.73
C ALA A 196 9.10 13.71 -16.31
N VAL A 197 9.16 12.45 -15.88
CA VAL A 197 8.20 11.41 -16.31
C VAL A 197 6.85 11.63 -15.65
N MET A 198 6.82 12.03 -14.37
CA MET A 198 5.58 12.42 -13.67
C MET A 198 4.86 13.55 -14.42
N GLU A 199 5.57 14.64 -14.74
CA GLU A 199 5.02 15.79 -15.47
C GLU A 199 4.44 15.38 -16.83
N ALA A 200 5.20 14.62 -17.62
CA ALA A 200 4.77 14.16 -18.94
C ALA A 200 3.53 13.24 -18.85
N ALA A 201 3.52 12.29 -17.91
CA ALA A 201 2.39 11.38 -17.74
C ALA A 201 1.12 12.10 -17.25
N LEU A 202 1.25 13.05 -16.32
CA LEU A 202 0.14 13.87 -15.83
C LEU A 202 -0.44 14.74 -16.96
N ALA A 203 0.42 15.34 -17.78
CA ALA A 203 0.03 16.08 -18.98
C ALA A 203 -0.68 15.19 -20.01
N ALA A 204 -0.23 13.94 -20.16
CA ALA A 204 -0.85 12.96 -21.05
C ALA A 204 -2.20 12.44 -20.55
N GLY A 205 -2.52 12.55 -19.25
CA GLY A 205 -3.82 12.17 -18.71
C GLY A 205 -3.79 11.27 -17.47
N ALA A 206 -2.62 10.89 -16.97
CA ALA A 206 -2.50 10.21 -15.69
C ALA A 206 -3.09 11.07 -14.56
N ARG A 207 -3.57 10.41 -13.50
CA ARG A 207 -4.24 11.05 -12.36
C ARG A 207 -3.69 10.60 -11.02
N ILE A 208 -2.77 9.65 -10.98
CA ILE A 208 -2.07 9.20 -9.77
C ILE A 208 -0.58 9.10 -10.10
N VAL A 209 0.28 9.53 -9.19
CA VAL A 209 1.71 9.20 -9.21
C VAL A 209 1.95 8.03 -8.26
N ASN A 210 2.47 6.91 -8.76
CA ASN A 210 2.91 5.78 -7.95
C ASN A 210 4.44 5.78 -7.88
N ASP A 211 5.01 6.17 -6.74
CA ASP A 211 6.46 6.32 -6.61
C ASP A 211 7.04 5.34 -5.57
N ILE A 212 7.81 4.38 -6.07
CA ILE A 212 8.52 3.38 -5.28
C ILE A 212 9.56 3.97 -4.31
N SER A 213 10.03 5.19 -4.57
CA SER A 213 10.95 5.92 -3.70
C SER A 213 10.24 6.84 -2.70
N ALA A 214 8.90 6.91 -2.79
CA ALA A 214 8.07 7.84 -2.06
C ALA A 214 8.57 9.30 -2.17
N LEU A 215 8.84 9.77 -3.39
CA LEU A 215 9.28 11.13 -3.72
C LEU A 215 10.64 11.49 -3.12
N ARG A 216 11.53 10.51 -2.94
CA ARG A 216 12.89 10.71 -2.41
C ARG A 216 14.00 10.54 -3.45
N TYR A 217 13.67 10.02 -4.64
CA TYR A 217 14.66 9.79 -5.70
C TYR A 217 15.01 11.07 -6.46
N ASP A 218 14.00 11.84 -6.86
CA ASP A 218 14.15 13.09 -7.60
C ASP A 218 13.68 14.26 -6.73
N ASP A 219 14.56 15.23 -6.49
CA ASP A 219 14.31 16.37 -5.62
C ASP A 219 13.11 17.23 -6.08
N ARG A 220 12.75 17.19 -7.37
CA ARG A 220 11.58 17.91 -7.91
C ARG A 220 10.27 17.15 -7.73
N ALA A 221 10.29 15.85 -7.43
CA ALA A 221 9.09 14.99 -7.43
C ALA A 221 8.00 15.51 -6.47
N MET A 222 8.41 16.00 -5.30
CA MET A 222 7.48 16.57 -4.32
C MET A 222 6.81 17.86 -4.81
N GLU A 223 7.56 18.75 -5.48
CA GLU A 223 7.00 19.95 -6.10
C GLU A 223 5.98 19.60 -7.18
N VAL A 224 6.29 18.62 -8.04
CA VAL A 224 5.39 18.16 -9.11
C VAL A 224 4.06 17.68 -8.54
N VAL A 225 4.09 16.82 -7.51
CA VAL A 225 2.87 16.27 -6.88
C VAL A 225 2.06 17.37 -6.20
N VAL A 226 2.71 18.31 -5.48
CA VAL A 226 2.03 19.45 -4.85
C VAL A 226 1.36 20.33 -5.89
N HIS A 227 2.06 20.69 -6.97
CA HIS A 227 1.53 21.53 -8.03
C HIS A 227 0.37 20.86 -8.77
N ALA A 228 0.52 19.57 -9.10
CA ALA A 228 -0.50 18.80 -9.79
C ALA A 228 -1.75 18.54 -8.92
N GLY A 229 -1.58 18.49 -7.60
CA GLY A 229 -2.65 18.14 -6.67
C GLY A 229 -3.21 16.74 -6.95
N CYS A 230 -2.41 15.82 -7.47
CA CYS A 230 -2.84 14.45 -7.74
C CYS A 230 -2.65 13.56 -6.51
N PRO A 231 -3.40 12.45 -6.39
CA PRO A 231 -3.05 11.38 -5.48
C PRO A 231 -1.64 10.83 -5.73
N VAL A 232 -0.95 10.46 -4.66
CA VAL A 232 0.40 9.90 -4.68
C VAL A 232 0.50 8.64 -3.83
N VAL A 233 1.10 7.59 -4.37
CA VAL A 233 1.49 6.39 -3.61
C VAL A 233 2.91 6.58 -3.12
N LEU A 234 3.08 6.47 -1.81
CA LEU A 234 4.36 6.51 -1.11
C LEU A 234 4.72 5.08 -0.71
N MET A 235 5.66 4.48 -1.43
CA MET A 235 6.14 3.13 -1.11
C MET A 235 7.37 3.14 -0.22
N HIS A 236 7.50 2.13 0.64
CA HIS A 236 8.77 1.82 1.27
C HIS A 236 9.72 1.04 0.35
N ALA A 237 10.82 1.68 -0.05
CA ALA A 237 12.07 1.05 -0.44
C ALA A 237 13.21 1.41 0.56
N PRO A 238 14.11 0.46 0.90
CA PRO A 238 15.23 0.74 1.81
C PRO A 238 16.20 1.80 1.27
N SER A 239 16.34 1.89 -0.05
CA SER A 239 17.13 2.92 -0.70
C SER A 239 16.25 3.80 -1.59
N ALA A 240 16.50 5.11 -1.54
CA ALA A 240 15.93 6.08 -2.45
C ALA A 240 16.85 6.38 -3.66
N LYS A 241 17.95 5.63 -3.81
CA LYS A 241 18.91 5.80 -4.91
C LYS A 241 18.50 5.00 -6.16
N SER A 242 19.43 4.81 -7.08
CA SER A 242 19.25 4.04 -8.32
C SER A 242 18.79 2.62 -8.06
N ASP A 243 19.37 1.92 -7.08
CA ASP A 243 18.92 0.60 -6.64
C ASP A 243 18.00 0.72 -5.40
N PRO A 244 16.68 0.47 -5.54
CA PRO A 244 15.76 0.50 -4.41
C PRO A 244 15.88 -0.72 -3.49
N HIS A 245 16.69 -1.73 -3.81
CA HIS A 245 16.88 -2.94 -3.00
C HIS A 245 18.09 -2.87 -2.04
N GLU A 246 18.95 -1.87 -2.19
CA GLU A 246 20.14 -1.67 -1.36
C GLU A 246 19.77 -1.19 0.06
N GLY A 247 20.49 -1.66 1.10
CA GLY A 247 20.37 -1.15 2.48
C GLY A 247 19.30 -1.81 3.36
N GLY A 248 18.83 -3.01 3.02
CA GLY A 248 17.71 -3.72 3.69
C GLY A 248 18.00 -4.33 5.07
N ASP A 249 18.71 -3.65 5.95
CA ASP A 249 18.93 -4.10 7.34
C ASP A 249 17.91 -3.46 8.29
N TYR A 250 16.96 -4.25 8.79
CA TYR A 250 15.92 -3.79 9.71
C TYR A 250 16.16 -4.30 11.13
N ARG A 251 15.96 -3.43 12.13
CA ARG A 251 15.92 -3.85 13.54
C ARG A 251 14.62 -4.58 13.85
N HIS A 252 13.52 -4.02 13.34
CA HIS A 252 12.20 -4.62 13.37
C HIS A 252 11.40 -4.13 12.16
N VAL A 253 11.43 -4.92 11.07
CA VAL A 253 10.96 -4.49 9.74
C VAL A 253 9.55 -3.88 9.72
N LEU A 254 8.59 -4.41 10.48
CA LEU A 254 7.25 -3.84 10.52
C LEU A 254 7.25 -2.40 11.05
N PHE A 255 8.05 -2.12 12.08
CA PHE A 255 8.09 -0.82 12.73
C PHE A 255 9.01 0.15 11.98
N ASP A 256 10.16 -0.33 11.51
CA ASP A 256 11.07 0.50 10.72
C ASP A 256 10.42 0.95 9.39
N VAL A 257 9.67 0.06 8.73
CA VAL A 257 8.89 0.40 7.53
C VAL A 257 7.75 1.38 7.86
N TYR A 258 7.05 1.16 8.98
CA TYR A 258 6.00 2.04 9.45
C TYR A 258 6.53 3.45 9.76
N ASP A 259 7.62 3.56 10.50
CA ASP A 259 8.18 4.85 10.91
C ASP A 259 8.64 5.67 9.70
N MET A 260 9.32 5.03 8.75
CA MET A 260 9.75 5.69 7.52
C MET A 260 8.54 6.23 6.73
N LEU A 261 7.48 5.42 6.58
CA LEU A 261 6.25 5.87 5.92
C LEU A 261 5.54 6.96 6.72
N ALA A 262 5.52 6.91 8.05
CA ALA A 262 4.94 7.94 8.91
C ALA A 262 5.66 9.28 8.74
N GLU A 263 7.00 9.26 8.78
CA GLU A 263 7.85 10.42 8.50
C GLU A 263 7.59 10.99 7.12
N ARG A 264 7.51 10.11 6.10
CA ARG A 264 7.30 10.57 4.73
C ARG A 264 5.91 11.16 4.51
N VAL A 265 4.87 10.57 5.08
CA VAL A 265 3.52 11.13 5.07
C VAL A 265 3.51 12.52 5.74
N ALA A 266 4.18 12.66 6.89
CA ALA A 266 4.28 13.95 7.58
C ALA A 266 5.01 15.00 6.71
N ALA A 267 6.11 14.62 6.05
CA ALA A 267 6.85 15.51 5.15
C ALA A 267 6.00 15.97 3.95
N CYS A 268 5.25 15.06 3.31
CA CYS A 268 4.35 15.41 2.20
C CYS A 268 3.23 16.36 2.65
N VAL A 269 2.63 16.11 3.82
CA VAL A 269 1.59 16.99 4.38
C VAL A 269 2.15 18.37 4.71
N ALA A 270 3.35 18.43 5.30
CA ALA A 270 4.04 19.71 5.57
C ALA A 270 4.38 20.48 4.29
N ALA A 271 4.66 19.78 3.18
CA ALA A 271 4.89 20.38 1.87
C ALA A 271 3.59 20.81 1.14
N GLY A 272 2.41 20.50 1.69
CA GLY A 272 1.12 20.92 1.15
C GLY A 272 0.33 19.84 0.41
N VAL A 273 0.77 18.58 0.42
CA VAL A 273 -0.03 17.47 -0.11
C VAL A 273 -1.17 17.17 0.86
N ASP A 274 -2.41 17.25 0.39
CA ASP A 274 -3.57 16.83 1.18
C ASP A 274 -3.42 15.35 1.58
N ARG A 275 -3.57 15.04 2.87
CA ARG A 275 -3.43 13.66 3.36
C ARG A 275 -4.41 12.69 2.70
N SER A 276 -5.61 13.14 2.32
CA SER A 276 -6.60 12.33 1.59
C SER A 276 -6.13 11.90 0.19
N ARG A 277 -5.08 12.54 -0.33
CA ARG A 277 -4.41 12.22 -1.59
C ARG A 277 -3.18 11.33 -1.41
N ILE A 278 -2.77 11.02 -0.19
CA ILE A 278 -1.62 10.16 0.08
C ILE A 278 -2.08 8.72 0.27
N ILE A 279 -1.49 7.80 -0.48
CA ILE A 279 -1.66 6.34 -0.34
C ILE A 279 -0.31 5.78 0.14
N VAL A 280 -0.32 4.79 1.04
CA VAL A 280 0.91 4.17 1.55
C VAL A 280 1.05 2.74 1.02
N ASP A 281 2.27 2.34 0.68
CA ASP A 281 2.62 0.97 0.28
C ASP A 281 3.81 0.45 1.11
N PRO A 282 3.67 -0.64 1.90
CA PRO A 282 4.77 -1.24 2.65
C PRO A 282 5.94 -1.77 1.80
N GLY A 283 5.79 -1.82 0.48
CA GLY A 283 6.86 -2.11 -0.49
C GLY A 283 7.37 -3.54 -0.38
N LEU A 284 6.47 -4.51 -0.45
CA LEU A 284 6.84 -5.93 -0.40
C LEU A 284 7.86 -6.27 -1.51
N GLY A 285 8.86 -7.09 -1.20
CA GLY A 285 9.88 -7.53 -2.15
C GLY A 285 10.97 -6.52 -2.52
N PHE A 286 10.95 -5.30 -1.96
CA PHE A 286 12.01 -4.30 -2.15
C PHE A 286 12.98 -4.30 -0.98
N GLY A 287 14.15 -4.92 -1.20
CA GLY A 287 15.22 -5.14 -0.21
C GLY A 287 14.74 -5.76 1.11
N LYS A 288 13.88 -6.78 1.02
CA LYS A 288 13.27 -7.48 2.16
C LYS A 288 13.33 -8.99 1.96
N GLY A 289 13.73 -9.72 2.99
CA GLY A 289 13.74 -11.19 3.00
C GLY A 289 12.33 -11.79 3.04
N VAL A 290 12.23 -13.12 2.93
CA VAL A 290 10.91 -13.80 3.01
C VAL A 290 10.25 -13.55 4.37
N GLY A 291 11.00 -13.70 5.46
CA GLY A 291 10.51 -13.43 6.82
C GLY A 291 10.02 -11.99 6.99
N ASP A 292 10.74 -11.03 6.41
CA ASP A 292 10.36 -9.62 6.48
C ASP A 292 9.04 -9.33 5.78
N ASN A 293 8.87 -9.86 4.57
CA ASN A 293 7.63 -9.70 3.82
C ASN A 293 6.45 -10.36 4.55
N LEU A 294 6.66 -11.52 5.16
CA LEU A 294 5.64 -12.18 5.98
C LEU A 294 5.26 -11.35 7.21
N ALA A 295 6.25 -10.75 7.89
CA ALA A 295 5.99 -9.88 9.03
C ALA A 295 5.16 -8.65 8.63
N LEU A 296 5.44 -8.05 7.47
CA LEU A 296 4.67 -6.93 6.92
C LEU A 296 3.24 -7.33 6.54
N ILE A 297 3.05 -8.50 5.92
CA ILE A 297 1.71 -9.00 5.56
C ILE A 297 0.90 -9.28 6.82
N ASN A 298 1.49 -9.92 7.82
CA ASN A 298 0.83 -10.19 9.10
C ASN A 298 0.53 -8.89 9.86
N GLY A 299 1.38 -7.87 9.69
CA GLY A 299 1.28 -6.55 10.32
C GLY A 299 0.50 -5.50 9.53
N LEU A 300 -0.08 -5.84 8.37
CA LEU A 300 -0.56 -4.86 7.39
C LEU A 300 -1.57 -3.87 7.98
N ALA A 301 -2.42 -4.33 8.89
CA ALA A 301 -3.41 -3.46 9.54
C ALA A 301 -2.80 -2.29 10.33
N LEU A 302 -1.53 -2.36 10.73
CA LEU A 302 -0.83 -1.27 11.43
C LEU A 302 -0.80 0.00 10.56
N PHE A 303 -0.61 -0.13 9.25
CA PHE A 303 -0.47 1.03 8.36
C PHE A 303 -1.75 1.88 8.26
N HIS A 304 -2.91 1.38 8.70
CA HIS A 304 -4.14 2.19 8.78
C HIS A 304 -4.03 3.33 9.78
N THR A 305 -3.15 3.22 10.79
CA THR A 305 -2.94 4.27 11.79
C THR A 305 -2.29 5.54 11.20
N LEU A 306 -1.71 5.46 9.99
CA LEU A 306 -1.21 6.62 9.24
C LEU A 306 -2.35 7.52 8.72
N GLY A 307 -3.59 7.02 8.73
CA GLY A 307 -4.76 7.74 8.25
C GLY A 307 -4.80 7.92 6.73
N CYS A 308 -4.14 7.02 6.00
CA CYS A 308 -4.06 6.97 4.54
C CYS A 308 -4.62 5.64 4.02
N PRO A 309 -5.13 5.56 2.77
CA PRO A 309 -5.40 4.30 2.11
C PRO A 309 -4.10 3.49 1.94
N ILE A 310 -4.22 2.16 1.93
CA ILE A 310 -3.12 1.22 1.74
C ILE A 310 -3.21 0.64 0.33
N LEU A 311 -2.08 0.69 -0.39
CA LEU A 311 -1.84 -0.11 -1.58
C LEU A 311 -1.04 -1.35 -1.19
N PHE A 312 -1.50 -2.50 -1.64
CA PHE A 312 -0.85 -3.78 -1.41
C PHE A 312 -0.50 -4.43 -2.76
N GLY A 313 0.79 -4.61 -3.02
CA GLY A 313 1.27 -5.30 -4.22
C GLY A 313 2.12 -6.51 -3.87
N ALA A 314 1.56 -7.73 -3.98
CA ALA A 314 2.30 -8.98 -3.79
C ALA A 314 2.38 -9.86 -5.05
N SER A 315 1.83 -9.37 -6.17
CA SER A 315 1.58 -10.19 -7.35
C SER A 315 2.86 -10.78 -7.96
N ARG A 316 2.87 -12.11 -8.07
CA ARG A 316 3.95 -12.93 -8.65
C ARG A 316 5.34 -12.72 -8.00
N LYS A 317 5.41 -12.10 -6.81
CA LYS A 317 6.67 -11.80 -6.14
C LYS A 317 7.43 -13.07 -5.75
N ARG A 318 8.77 -12.95 -5.69
CA ARG A 318 9.69 -14.05 -5.36
C ARG A 318 9.34 -14.78 -4.06
N MET A 319 8.79 -14.09 -3.06
CA MET A 319 8.38 -14.72 -1.81
C MET A 319 7.37 -15.85 -1.99
N ILE A 320 6.46 -15.75 -2.97
CA ILE A 320 5.48 -16.81 -3.26
C ILE A 320 6.22 -18.05 -3.75
N GLY A 321 7.15 -17.87 -4.71
CA GLY A 321 7.99 -18.97 -5.19
C GLY A 321 8.81 -19.59 -4.07
N ALA A 322 9.45 -18.79 -3.22
CA ALA A 322 10.25 -19.30 -2.11
C ALA A 322 9.44 -20.14 -1.10
N LEU A 323 8.14 -19.87 -0.95
CA LEU A 323 7.23 -20.64 -0.09
C LEU A 323 6.60 -21.85 -0.80
N ASP A 324 6.62 -21.87 -2.13
CA ASP A 324 6.05 -22.91 -2.98
C ASP A 324 7.12 -23.47 -3.94
N ASN A 325 8.12 -24.14 -3.37
CA ASN A 325 9.12 -24.93 -4.09
C ASN A 325 9.85 -24.20 -5.23
N GLU A 326 10.18 -22.92 -5.03
CA GLU A 326 10.81 -22.03 -6.01
C GLU A 326 10.01 -21.90 -7.32
N ALA A 327 8.67 -21.94 -7.24
CA ALA A 327 7.79 -21.81 -8.39
C ALA A 327 8.14 -20.58 -9.25
N PRO A 328 8.20 -20.70 -10.59
CA PRO A 328 8.50 -19.60 -11.49
C PRO A 328 7.39 -18.54 -11.48
N ALA A 329 7.69 -17.33 -11.95
CA ALA A 329 6.82 -16.16 -11.77
C ALA A 329 5.40 -16.33 -12.35
N ASP A 330 5.28 -17.05 -13.45
CA ASP A 330 4.04 -17.39 -14.16
C ASP A 330 3.21 -18.48 -13.46
N GLN A 331 3.78 -19.21 -12.50
CA GLN A 331 3.10 -20.27 -11.73
C GLN A 331 2.70 -19.82 -10.31
N ARG A 332 2.75 -18.51 -10.03
CA ARG A 332 2.47 -17.94 -8.69
C ARG A 332 1.05 -17.40 -8.52
N LEU A 333 0.12 -17.79 -9.38
CA LEU A 333 -1.26 -17.27 -9.38
C LEU A 333 -1.99 -17.59 -8.06
N GLY A 334 -1.97 -18.85 -7.61
CA GLY A 334 -2.66 -19.26 -6.39
C GLY A 334 -2.20 -18.49 -5.15
N GLY A 335 -0.87 -18.41 -4.95
CA GLY A 335 -0.30 -17.61 -3.87
C GLY A 335 -0.56 -16.10 -4.01
N THR A 336 -0.59 -15.58 -5.24
CA THR A 336 -0.96 -14.18 -5.50
C THR A 336 -2.39 -13.90 -5.02
N VAL A 337 -3.37 -14.72 -5.43
CA VAL A 337 -4.77 -14.54 -5.04
C VAL A 337 -4.92 -14.64 -3.52
N ALA A 338 -4.27 -15.62 -2.88
CA ALA A 338 -4.30 -15.80 -1.43
C ALA A 338 -3.80 -14.57 -0.67
N LEU A 339 -2.68 -13.98 -1.10
CA LEU A 339 -2.11 -12.80 -0.45
C LEU A 339 -2.98 -11.55 -0.61
N HIS A 340 -3.60 -11.32 -1.77
CA HIS A 340 -4.49 -10.15 -1.96
C HIS A 340 -5.83 -10.33 -1.25
N TYR A 341 -6.34 -11.56 -1.14
CA TYR A 341 -7.49 -11.86 -0.27
C TYR A 341 -7.15 -11.54 1.20
N GLN A 342 -5.96 -11.96 1.68
CA GLN A 342 -5.50 -11.66 3.03
C GLN A 342 -5.24 -10.16 3.27
N ALA A 343 -4.86 -9.39 2.25
CA ALA A 343 -4.76 -7.94 2.35
C ALA A 343 -6.15 -7.28 2.47
N ALA A 344 -7.13 -7.76 1.70
CA ALA A 344 -8.52 -7.30 1.78
C ALA A 344 -9.16 -7.58 3.15
N THR A 345 -8.91 -8.75 3.75
CA THR A 345 -9.39 -9.06 5.12
C THR A 345 -8.78 -8.17 6.20
N GLN A 346 -7.61 -7.57 5.94
CA GLN A 346 -6.98 -6.57 6.79
C GLN A 346 -7.32 -5.12 6.38
N GLY A 347 -8.26 -4.93 5.45
CA GLY A 347 -8.80 -3.63 5.06
C GLY A 347 -7.99 -2.86 4.03
N ALA A 348 -7.06 -3.47 3.29
CA ALA A 348 -6.33 -2.80 2.22
C ALA A 348 -7.29 -2.31 1.12
N GLN A 349 -7.12 -1.06 0.69
CA GLN A 349 -8.03 -0.39 -0.25
C GLN A 349 -7.65 -0.61 -1.71
N LEU A 350 -6.36 -0.69 -2.04
CA LEU A 350 -5.88 -0.95 -3.40
C LEU A 350 -5.06 -2.24 -3.45
N LEU A 351 -5.35 -3.09 -4.44
CA LEU A 351 -4.68 -4.37 -4.66
C LEU A 351 -4.02 -4.35 -6.04
N ARG A 352 -2.69 -4.27 -6.07
CA ARG A 352 -1.90 -4.12 -7.30
C ARG A 352 -1.49 -5.47 -7.88
N VAL A 353 -2.12 -5.87 -9.00
CA VAL A 353 -2.05 -7.24 -9.53
C VAL A 353 -1.84 -7.30 -11.05
N HIS A 354 -1.24 -8.41 -11.51
CA HIS A 354 -1.19 -8.76 -12.94
C HIS A 354 -2.50 -9.46 -13.37
N ASP A 355 -2.95 -10.44 -12.58
CA ASP A 355 -4.06 -11.36 -12.92
C ASP A 355 -5.40 -10.80 -12.41
N ILE A 356 -6.02 -9.91 -13.19
CA ILE A 356 -7.21 -9.14 -12.77
C ILE A 356 -8.45 -10.01 -12.57
N ALA A 357 -8.73 -10.95 -13.47
CA ALA A 357 -9.98 -11.70 -13.46
C ALA A 357 -10.11 -12.59 -12.21
N GLU A 358 -9.03 -13.26 -11.84
CA GLU A 358 -8.93 -14.18 -10.71
C GLU A 358 -8.99 -13.42 -9.39
N ASN A 359 -8.26 -12.30 -9.28
CA ASN A 359 -8.34 -11.44 -8.09
C ASN A 359 -9.74 -10.79 -7.99
N ARG A 360 -10.37 -10.41 -9.09
CA ARG A 360 -11.76 -9.91 -9.07
C ARG A 360 -12.72 -10.98 -8.55
N GLN A 361 -12.56 -12.22 -8.98
CA GLN A 361 -13.38 -13.33 -8.47
C GLN A 361 -13.20 -13.47 -6.96
N ALA A 362 -11.96 -13.50 -6.47
CA ALA A 362 -11.66 -13.62 -5.05
C ALA A 362 -12.24 -12.45 -4.22
N ILE A 363 -12.10 -11.20 -4.69
CA ILE A 363 -12.63 -10.03 -3.98
C ILE A 363 -14.16 -9.97 -4.01
N ARG A 364 -14.81 -10.46 -5.08
CA ARG A 364 -16.28 -10.59 -5.10
C ARG A 364 -16.77 -11.64 -4.11
N VAL A 365 -16.05 -12.75 -3.95
CA VAL A 365 -16.35 -13.75 -2.91
C VAL A 365 -16.15 -13.15 -1.52
N TRP A 366 -15.01 -12.47 -1.28
CA TRP A 366 -14.74 -11.75 -0.04
C TRP A 366 -15.89 -10.80 0.32
N ARG A 367 -16.35 -10.00 -0.65
CA ARG A 367 -17.46 -9.06 -0.45
C ARG A 367 -18.77 -9.77 -0.09
N GLY A 368 -19.12 -10.84 -0.81
CA GLY A 368 -20.33 -11.61 -0.51
C GLY A 368 -20.33 -12.19 0.90
N LEU A 369 -19.18 -12.65 1.39
CA LEU A 369 -19.03 -13.12 2.78
C LEU A 369 -19.26 -11.98 3.79
N ARG A 370 -18.70 -10.79 3.53
CA ARG A 370 -18.87 -9.60 4.38
C ARG A 370 -20.31 -9.11 4.40
N ASP A 371 -20.96 -9.03 3.24
CA ASP A 371 -22.37 -8.64 3.12
C ASP A 371 -23.28 -9.59 3.88
N ALA A 372 -23.07 -10.91 3.75
CA ALA A 372 -23.85 -11.92 4.46
C ALA A 372 -23.70 -11.83 5.99
N ALA A 373 -22.49 -11.56 6.48
CA ALA A 373 -22.23 -11.43 7.92
C ALA A 373 -22.86 -10.18 8.54
N LEU A 374 -23.05 -9.10 7.77
CA LEU A 374 -23.68 -7.85 8.24
C LEU A 374 -25.21 -7.87 8.18
N THR A 375 -25.80 -8.77 7.40
CA THR A 375 -27.25 -8.80 7.14
C THR A 375 -27.97 -10.00 7.72
N GLY A 376 -27.25 -11.09 8.00
CA GLY A 376 -27.75 -12.25 8.75
C GLY A 376 -27.42 -12.13 10.22
#